data_AF-A0A919RXU4-F1
#
_entry.id   AF-A0A919RXU4-F1
#
_cell.length_a   1.000
_cell.length_b   1.000
_cell.length_c   1.000
_cell.angle_alpha   90.00
_cell.angle_beta   90.00
_cell.angle_gamma   90.00
#
_symmetry.space_group_name_H-M   'P 1'
#
loop_
_entity.id
_entity.type
_entity.pdbx_description
1 polymer ?
#
loop_
_entity_poly.entity_id
_entity_poly.type
_entity_poly.pdbx_seq_one_letter_code
_entity_poly.pdbx_strand_id
1 'polypeptide(L)'
;MNPVLNLIIICIIMWTLNFLFGFLQIKHFNKNFIELRKLGRVAIGKKKGHLRAGTVVMLVIDDEERIIVAKKIQGITIFASVKRFLGLEGKKIYEIEKEDLNRYNRLMRAAIEDAINNYRKFKADKEATSLSSTQLANDTI
;
A
#
# COMPACT_ATOMS: atom_id res chain seq x y z
N MET A 1 -41.77 13.29 -23.33
CA MET A 1 -40.84 12.90 -22.25
C MET A 1 -39.92 14.08 -21.99
N ASN A 2 -39.91 14.67 -20.78
CA ASN A 2 -39.19 15.92 -20.51
C ASN A 2 -37.67 15.67 -20.54
N PRO A 3 -36.89 16.30 -21.44
CA PRO A 3 -35.46 16.02 -21.60
C PRO A 3 -34.67 16.33 -20.33
N VAL A 4 -35.11 17.33 -19.55
CA VAL A 4 -34.52 17.69 -18.25
C VAL A 4 -34.71 16.58 -17.22
N LEU A 5 -35.90 15.96 -17.16
CA LEU A 5 -36.18 14.85 -16.24
C LEU A 5 -35.32 13.62 -16.58
N ASN A 6 -35.15 13.34 -17.87
CA ASN A 6 -34.30 12.23 -18.33
C ASN A 6 -32.84 12.44 -17.92
N LEU A 7 -32.31 13.66 -18.05
CA LEU A 7 -30.93 13.98 -17.64
C LEU A 7 -30.72 13.83 -16.12
N ILE A 8 -31.69 14.25 -15.31
CA ILE A 8 -31.62 14.11 -13.84
C ILE A 8 -31.56 12.62 -13.46
N ILE A 9 -32.40 11.79 -14.07
CA ILE A 9 -32.42 10.34 -13.80
C ILE A 9 -31.08 9.70 -14.19
N ILE A 10 -30.52 10.05 -15.35
CA ILE A 10 -29.21 9.53 -15.80
C ILE A 10 -28.10 9.93 -14.83
N CYS A 11 -28.08 11.17 -14.35
CA CYS A 11 -27.08 11.64 -13.38
C CYS A 11 -27.15 10.84 -12.07
N ILE A 12 -28.35 10.55 -11.56
CA ILE A 12 -28.53 9.77 -10.33
C ILE A 12 -28.05 8.32 -10.53
N ILE A 13 -28.39 7.69 -11.65
CA ILE A 13 -27.92 6.34 -11.99
C ILE A 13 -26.39 6.33 -12.12
N MET A 14 -25.81 7.31 -12.81
CA MET A 14 -24.36 7.42 -12.98
C MET A 14 -23.65 7.60 -11.62
N TRP A 15 -24.21 8.42 -10.74
CA TRP A 15 -23.64 8.68 -9.42
C TRP A 15 -23.67 7.44 -8.52
N THR A 16 -24.82 6.75 -8.47
CA THR A 16 -24.98 5.52 -7.68
C THR A 16 -24.08 4.39 -8.20
N LEU A 17 -23.94 4.25 -9.52
CA LEU A 17 -23.06 3.26 -10.12
C LEU A 17 -21.58 3.54 -9.82
N ASN A 18 -21.15 4.80 -9.89
CA ASN A 18 -19.81 5.21 -9.51
C ASN A 18 -19.51 4.89 -8.03
N PHE A 19 -20.46 5.15 -7.14
CA PHE A 19 -20.32 4.83 -5.72
C PHE A 19 -20.21 3.32 -5.48
N LEU A 20 -21.04 2.52 -6.15
CA LEU A 20 -21.02 1.07 -6.01
C LEU A 20 -19.70 0.46 -6.51
N PHE A 21 -19.16 0.97 -7.61
CA PHE A 21 -17.83 0.58 -8.08
C PHE A 21 -16.73 0.93 -7.08
N GLY A 22 -16.80 2.10 -6.43
CA GLY A 22 -15.88 2.47 -5.36
C GLY A 22 -15.95 1.51 -4.17
N PHE A 23 -17.16 1.09 -3.78
CA PHE A 23 -17.35 0.13 -2.69
C PHE A 23 -16.76 -1.25 -3.01
N LEU A 24 -16.95 -1.74 -4.23
CA LEU A 24 -16.32 -2.98 -4.70
C LEU A 24 -14.79 -2.88 -4.65
N GLN A 25 -14.22 -1.72 -5.02
CA GLN A 25 -12.78 -1.47 -4.96
C GLN A 25 -12.22 -1.64 -3.54
N ILE A 26 -12.90 -1.05 -2.55
CA ILE A 26 -12.51 -1.14 -1.13
C ILE A 26 -12.61 -2.58 -0.62
N LYS A 27 -13.68 -3.29 -0.95
CA LYS A 27 -13.88 -4.68 -0.49
C LYS A 27 -12.77 -5.61 -1.00
N HIS A 28 -12.39 -5.49 -2.28
CA HIS A 28 -11.30 -6.28 -2.86
C HIS A 28 -9.94 -5.94 -2.25
N PHE A 29 -9.67 -4.66 -1.98
CA PHE A 29 -8.44 -4.23 -1.31
C PHE A 29 -8.37 -4.75 0.13
N ASN A 30 -9.45 -4.55 0.91
CA ASN A 30 -9.51 -4.95 2.31
C ASN A 30 -9.31 -6.45 2.50
N LYS A 31 -9.92 -7.30 1.65
CA LYS A 31 -9.76 -8.75 1.76
C LYS A 31 -8.28 -9.18 1.66
N ASN A 32 -7.56 -8.66 0.66
CA ASN A 32 -6.15 -8.99 0.48
C ASN A 32 -5.26 -8.35 1.55
N PHE A 33 -5.58 -7.13 1.98
CA PHE A 33 -4.83 -6.44 3.03
C PHE A 33 -4.94 -7.17 4.38
N ILE A 34 -6.13 -7.70 4.72
CA ILE A 34 -6.34 -8.48 5.94
C ILE A 34 -5.49 -9.76 5.92
N GLU A 35 -5.43 -10.46 4.79
CA GLU A 35 -4.55 -11.64 4.66
C GLU A 35 -3.08 -11.30 4.86
N LEU A 36 -2.62 -10.18 4.31
CA LEU A 36 -1.23 -9.72 4.46
C LEU A 36 -0.92 -9.31 5.90
N ARG A 37 -1.85 -8.62 6.57
CA ARG A 37 -1.71 -8.21 7.99
C ARG A 37 -1.67 -9.38 8.96
N LYS A 38 -2.22 -10.54 8.61
CA LYS A 38 -2.13 -11.75 9.43
C LYS A 38 -0.74 -12.40 9.38
N LEU A 39 0.02 -12.17 8.31
CA LEU A 39 1.34 -12.78 8.11
C LEU A 39 2.46 -12.00 8.80
N GLY A 40 2.27 -10.71 9.08
CA GLY A 40 3.30 -9.87 9.68
C GLY A 40 3.01 -8.39 9.50
N ARG A 41 4.02 -7.56 9.74
CA ARG A 41 3.93 -6.10 9.60
C ARG A 41 3.95 -5.75 8.12
N VAL A 42 3.02 -4.93 7.64
CA VAL A 42 2.92 -4.60 6.21
C VAL A 42 3.38 -3.17 5.96
N ALA A 43 4.50 -3.01 5.25
CA ALA A 43 4.91 -1.73 4.69
C ALA A 43 4.23 -1.51 3.33
N ILE A 44 3.57 -0.36 3.17
CA ILE A 44 2.87 0.02 1.94
C ILE A 44 3.60 1.19 1.30
N GLY A 45 3.78 1.09 -0.02
CA GLY A 45 4.23 2.21 -0.83
C GLY A 45 3.35 2.39 -2.06
N LYS A 46 3.17 3.64 -2.47
CA LYS A 46 2.25 3.98 -3.58
C LYS A 46 2.89 4.96 -4.55
N LYS A 47 2.69 4.71 -5.84
CA LYS A 47 3.00 5.67 -6.89
C LYS A 47 1.83 5.82 -7.84
N LYS A 48 1.26 7.03 -7.88
CA LYS A 48 0.22 7.40 -8.86
C LYS A 48 0.88 7.68 -10.21
N GLY A 49 0.47 6.98 -11.26
CA GLY A 49 0.84 7.34 -12.63
C GLY A 49 -0.02 8.52 -13.10
N HIS A 50 0.57 9.48 -13.81
CA HIS A 50 -0.19 10.62 -14.35
C HIS A 50 -1.14 10.19 -15.49
N LEU A 51 -0.67 9.34 -16.40
CA LEU A 51 -1.45 8.76 -17.52
C LEU A 51 -1.38 7.21 -17.56
N ARG A 52 -0.80 6.58 -16.54
CA ARG A 52 -0.56 5.12 -16.50
C ARG A 52 -1.12 4.51 -15.22
N ALA A 53 -1.39 3.20 -15.26
CA ALA A 53 -1.78 2.40 -14.11
C ALA A 53 -0.90 2.70 -12.88
N GLY A 54 -1.52 3.19 -11.80
CA GLY A 54 -0.84 3.39 -10.52
C GLY A 54 -0.31 2.06 -10.00
N THR A 55 0.78 2.12 -9.23
CA THR A 55 1.37 0.94 -8.60
C THR A 55 1.36 1.11 -7.09
N VAL A 56 0.77 0.13 -6.40
CA VAL A 56 0.84 -0.01 -4.94
C VAL A 56 1.62 -1.27 -4.64
N VAL A 57 2.60 -1.16 -3.76
CA VAL A 57 3.42 -2.28 -3.29
C VAL A 57 3.16 -2.49 -1.81
N MET A 58 3.06 -3.76 -1.43
CA MET A 58 2.88 -4.22 -0.06
C MET A 58 3.98 -5.22 0.24
N LEU A 59 4.80 -4.91 1.23
CA LEU A 59 5.89 -5.75 1.71
C LEU A 59 5.52 -6.22 3.12
N VAL A 60 5.39 -7.53 3.31
CA VAL A 60 5.23 -8.14 4.63
C VAL A 60 6.60 -8.33 5.23
N ILE A 61 6.79 -7.82 6.43
CA ILE A 61 8.05 -7.77 7.16
C ILE A 61 7.88 -8.56 8.46
N ASP A 62 8.86 -9.42 8.72
CA ASP A 62 8.99 -10.17 9.97
C ASP A 62 9.60 -9.32 11.10
N ASP A 63 9.64 -9.86 12.32
CA ASP A 63 10.30 -9.22 13.46
C ASP A 63 11.83 -9.11 13.28
N GLU A 64 12.45 -9.95 12.43
CA GLU A 64 13.86 -9.83 12.01
C GLU A 64 14.09 -8.80 10.88
N GLU A 65 13.07 -8.01 10.53
CA GLU A 65 13.12 -6.98 9.49
C GLU A 65 13.36 -7.53 8.06
N ARG A 66 13.06 -8.82 7.89
CA ARG A 66 13.12 -9.53 6.61
C ARG A 66 11.77 -9.49 5.90
N ILE A 67 11.80 -9.32 4.59
CA ILE A 67 10.59 -9.33 3.77
C ILE A 67 10.17 -10.79 3.55
N ILE A 68 9.04 -11.20 4.12
CA ILE A 68 8.50 -12.56 3.95
C ILE A 68 7.75 -12.67 2.62
N VAL A 69 6.92 -11.67 2.32
CA VAL A 69 6.04 -11.69 1.15
C VAL A 69 6.01 -10.33 0.48
N ALA A 70 6.17 -10.30 -0.85
CA ALA A 70 6.05 -9.09 -1.64
C ALA A 70 4.86 -9.18 -2.61
N LYS A 71 3.87 -8.30 -2.41
CA LYS A 71 2.68 -8.20 -3.28
C LYS A 71 2.56 -6.82 -3.90
N LYS A 72 2.03 -6.77 -5.12
CA LYS A 72 1.76 -5.51 -5.84
C LYS A 72 0.35 -5.48 -6.40
N ILE A 73 -0.19 -4.28 -6.50
CA ILE A 73 -1.38 -3.94 -7.26
C ILE A 73 -0.94 -2.97 -8.34
N GLN A 74 -1.22 -3.30 -9.60
CA GLN A 74 -0.93 -2.42 -10.72
C GLN A 74 -2.17 -2.35 -11.63
N GLY A 75 -2.82 -1.19 -11.66
CA GLY A 75 -4.02 -0.97 -12.46
C GLY A 75 -4.71 0.36 -12.15
N ILE A 76 -5.68 0.71 -12.98
CA ILE A 76 -6.53 1.90 -12.81
C ILE A 76 -7.92 1.49 -12.27
N THR A 77 -8.32 0.23 -12.52
CA THR A 77 -9.68 -0.28 -12.29
C THR A 77 -9.77 -1.24 -11.10
N ILE A 78 -11.00 -1.50 -10.66
CA ILE A 78 -11.37 -2.48 -9.62
C ILE A 78 -10.90 -3.92 -9.89
N PHE A 79 -10.51 -4.23 -11.14
CA PHE A 79 -10.00 -5.53 -11.56
C PHE A 79 -8.49 -5.70 -11.32
N ALA A 80 -7.82 -4.68 -10.79
CA ALA A 80 -6.41 -4.77 -10.42
C ALA A 80 -6.23 -5.77 -9.27
N SER A 81 -5.90 -7.02 -9.61
CA SER A 81 -5.67 -8.07 -8.64
C SER A 81 -4.31 -7.90 -7.96
N VAL A 82 -4.25 -8.32 -6.70
CA VAL A 82 -3.01 -8.38 -5.92
C VAL A 82 -2.17 -9.54 -6.46
N LYS A 83 -1.01 -9.22 -7.04
CA LYS A 83 -0.07 -10.21 -7.56
C LYS A 83 1.17 -10.27 -6.69
N ARG A 84 1.60 -11.48 -6.33
CA ARG A 84 2.93 -11.70 -5.76
C ARG A 84 3.99 -11.37 -6.81
N PHE A 85 5.11 -10.79 -6.37
CA PHE A 85 6.26 -10.58 -7.22
C PHE A 85 7.53 -11.02 -6.50
N LEU A 86 8.40 -11.70 -7.23
CA LEU A 86 9.64 -12.25 -6.70
C LEU A 86 10.78 -11.24 -6.87
N GLY A 87 11.73 -11.28 -5.94
CA GLY A 87 12.99 -10.52 -6.02
C GLY A 87 13.30 -9.65 -4.80
N LEU A 88 12.36 -9.50 -3.86
CA LEU A 88 12.59 -8.83 -2.57
C LEU A 88 12.37 -9.76 -1.37
N GLU A 89 11.72 -10.91 -1.57
CA GLU A 89 11.46 -11.89 -0.51
C GLU A 89 12.79 -12.47 0.03
N GLY A 90 12.90 -12.60 1.34
CA GLY A 90 14.09 -13.03 2.07
C GLY A 90 15.12 -11.93 2.37
N LYS A 91 15.05 -10.79 1.68
CA LYS A 91 15.97 -9.66 1.91
C LYS A 91 15.54 -8.82 3.12
N LYS A 92 16.51 -8.25 3.83
CA LYS A 92 16.23 -7.23 4.84
C LYS A 92 15.78 -5.95 4.16
N ILE A 93 14.77 -5.29 4.72
CA ILE A 93 14.21 -4.07 4.12
C ILE A 93 15.23 -2.91 4.00
N TYR A 94 16.27 -2.92 4.83
CA TYR A 94 17.36 -1.93 4.83
C TYR A 94 18.42 -2.17 3.75
N GLU A 95 18.57 -3.42 3.32
CA GLU A 95 19.60 -3.85 2.35
C GLU A 95 19.11 -3.75 0.90
N ILE A 96 17.88 -3.25 0.66
CA ILE A 96 17.37 -3.07 -0.69
C ILE A 96 18.07 -1.86 -1.33
N GLU A 97 18.92 -2.15 -2.31
CA GLU A 97 19.64 -1.15 -3.09
C GLU A 97 18.97 -0.87 -4.45
N LYS A 98 19.43 0.18 -5.14
CA LYS A 98 18.88 0.57 -6.46
C LYS A 98 19.17 -0.47 -7.53
N GLU A 99 20.24 -1.25 -7.36
CA GLU A 99 20.61 -2.38 -8.22
C GLU A 99 19.54 -3.47 -8.20
N ASP A 100 19.01 -3.82 -7.02
CA ASP A 100 17.92 -4.78 -6.86
C ASP A 100 16.62 -4.33 -7.51
N LEU A 101 16.46 -3.02 -7.62
CA LEU A 101 15.31 -2.36 -8.19
C LEU A 101 15.37 -2.30 -9.73
N ASN A 102 16.53 -2.57 -10.34
CA ASN A 102 16.72 -2.41 -11.78
C ASN A 102 15.82 -3.31 -12.64
N ARG A 103 15.43 -4.47 -12.12
CA ARG A 103 14.48 -5.38 -12.78
C ARG A 103 13.03 -4.86 -12.84
N TYR A 104 12.70 -3.80 -12.10
CA TYR A 104 11.34 -3.26 -12.03
C TYR A 104 11.18 -1.97 -12.83
N ASN A 105 9.96 -1.67 -13.27
CA ASN A 105 9.65 -0.42 -13.98
C ASN A 105 9.69 0.80 -13.05
N ARG A 106 9.77 2.02 -13.62
CA ARG A 106 9.88 3.28 -12.86
C ARG A 106 8.81 3.47 -11.78
N LEU A 107 7.58 3.04 -12.04
CA LEU A 107 6.46 3.18 -11.09
C LEU A 107 6.61 2.22 -9.91
N MET A 108 7.03 0.98 -10.19
CA MET A 108 7.26 -0.04 -9.19
C MET A 108 8.48 0.28 -8.33
N ARG A 109 9.58 0.80 -8.93
CA ARG A 109 10.73 1.28 -8.16
C ARG A 109 10.34 2.37 -7.17
N ALA A 110 9.65 3.40 -7.66
CA ALA A 110 9.19 4.49 -6.81
C ALA A 110 8.20 4.03 -5.72
N ALA A 111 7.34 3.04 -6.00
CA ALA A 111 6.45 2.47 -5.00
C ALA A 111 7.21 1.63 -3.95
N ILE A 112 8.27 0.91 -4.33
CA ILE A 112 9.11 0.17 -3.38
C ILE A 112 9.90 1.15 -2.49
N GLU A 113 10.51 2.19 -3.07
CA GLU A 113 11.21 3.23 -2.31
C GLU A 113 10.27 3.93 -1.31
N ASP A 114 9.04 4.25 -1.73
CA ASP A 114 8.02 4.81 -0.85
C ASP A 114 7.69 3.86 0.31
N ALA A 115 7.57 2.55 0.05
CA ALA A 115 7.31 1.55 1.09
C ALA A 115 8.46 1.47 2.12
N ILE A 116 9.71 1.47 1.65
CA ILE A 116 10.90 1.44 2.51
C ILE A 116 10.97 2.71 3.36
N ASN A 117 10.74 3.88 2.76
CA ASN A 117 10.74 5.15 3.47
C ASN A 117 9.63 5.21 4.53
N ASN A 118 8.43 4.73 4.21
CA ASN A 118 7.33 4.66 5.17
C ASN A 118 7.67 3.73 6.34
N TYR A 119 8.33 2.60 6.08
CA TYR A 119 8.79 1.70 7.14
C TYR A 119 9.86 2.34 8.03
N ARG A 120 10.86 3.03 7.44
CA ARG A 120 11.90 3.74 8.19
C ARG A 120 11.31 4.79 9.12
N LYS A 121 10.36 5.59 8.61
CA LYS A 121 9.64 6.59 9.43
C LYS A 121 8.88 5.93 10.58
N PHE A 122 8.13 4.87 10.28
CA PHE A 122 7.39 4.13 11.30
C PHE A 122 8.29 3.55 12.40
N LYS A 123 9.48 3.04 12.05
CA LYS A 123 10.44 2.53 13.04
C LYS A 123 11.02 3.67 13.89
N ALA A 124 11.43 4.76 13.26
CA ALA A 124 11.95 5.93 13.96
C ALA A 124 10.93 6.50 14.97
N ASP A 125 9.64 6.57 14.58
CA ASP A 125 8.56 7.00 15.49
C ASP A 125 8.37 6.05 16.67
N LYS A 126 8.48 4.72 16.44
CA LYS A 126 8.43 3.72 17.52
C LYS A 126 9.61 3.83 18.47
N GLU A 127 10.82 4.02 17.95
CA GLU A 127 12.03 4.17 18.75
C GLU A 127 11.97 5.44 19.61
N ALA A 128 11.55 6.57 19.03
CA ALA A 128 11.33 7.83 19.75
C ALA A 128 10.27 7.70 20.86
N THR A 129 9.18 6.98 20.59
CA THR A 129 8.13 6.70 21.58
C THR A 129 8.65 5.80 22.71
N SER A 130 9.46 4.79 22.39
CA SER A 130 10.04 3.91 23.41
C SER A 130 11.02 4.65 24.33
N LEU A 131 11.86 5.54 23.78
CA LEU A 131 12.81 6.35 24.54
C LEU A 131 12.10 7.33 25.49
N SER A 132 11.02 7.97 25.02
CA SER A 132 10.22 8.88 25.85
C SER A 132 9.51 8.16 27.00
N SER A 133 9.05 6.92 26.80
CA SER A 133 8.44 6.11 27.87
C SER A 133 9.45 5.62 28.92
N THR A 134 10.72 5.40 28.54
CA THR A 134 11.79 5.04 29.48
C THR A 134 12.26 6.24 30.32
N GLN A 135 12.23 7.44 29.75
CA GLN A 135 12.55 8.67 30.48
C GLN A 135 11.47 9.04 31.51
N LEU A 136 10.18 8.90 31.19
CA LEU A 136 9.08 9.11 32.14
C LEU A 136 9.11 8.13 33.33
N ALA A 137 9.58 6.90 33.12
CA ALA A 137 9.72 5.91 34.20
C ALA A 137 10.92 6.21 35.12
N ASN A 138 11.99 6.79 34.59
CA ASN A 138 13.18 7.17 35.39
C ASN A 138 13.03 8.51 36.12
N ASP A 139 12.15 9.40 35.67
CA ASP A 139 11.87 10.68 36.34
C ASP A 139 10.83 10.56 37.47
N THR A 140 10.25 9.37 37.68
CA THR A 140 9.25 9.09 38.73
C THR A 140 9.84 8.35 39.95
N ILE A 141 11.16 8.09 39.97
CA ILE A 141 11.88 7.45 41.08
C ILE A 141 12.79 8.47 41.78
#